data_AF-A0A921BBY4-F1
#
_entry.id   AF-A0A921BBY4-F1
#
_cell.length_a   1.000
_cell.length_b   1.000
_cell.length_c   1.000
_cell.angle_alpha   90.00
_cell.angle_beta   90.00
_cell.angle_gamma   90.00
#
_symmetry.space_group_name_H-M   'P 1'
#
loop_
_entity.id
_entity.type
_entity.pdbx_description
1 polymer ?
#
loop_
_entity_poly.entity_id
_entity_poly.type
_entity_poly.pdbx_seq_one_letter_code
_entity_poly.pdbx_strand_id
1 'polypeptide(L)' 'MSLATQPPGGLTSVLNILRTNVKKIGKNVGYSVDIELDAGRPLLATITRKSLSNLNLQPGQSIYALIKAIRMVHENANL' A
#
# COMPACT_ATOMS: atom_id res chain seq x y z
N MET A 1 1.63 0.72 -4.84
CA MET A 1 1.42 -0.64 -4.29
C MET A 1 -0.06 -0.99 -4.37
N SER A 2 -0.43 -2.25 -4.20
CA SER A 2 -1.85 -2.67 -4.10
C SER A 2 -2.22 -2.96 -2.65
N LEU A 3 -3.47 -2.71 -2.27
CA LEU A 3 -3.99 -2.96 -0.93
C LEU A 3 -5.14 -3.98 -1.00
N ALA A 4 -5.20 -4.88 -0.03
CA ALA A 4 -6.27 -5.87 0.11
C ALA A 4 -6.75 -5.95 1.56
N THR A 5 -8.06 -6.12 1.77
CA THR A 5 -8.65 -6.31 3.11
C THR A 5 -8.59 -7.75 3.59
N GLN A 6 -8.19 -8.68 2.71
CA GLN A 6 -8.00 -10.10 3.00
C GLN A 6 -6.66 -10.56 2.40
N PRO A 7 -6.08 -11.66 2.91
CA PRO A 7 -4.95 -12.30 2.25
C PRO A 7 -5.31 -12.62 0.80
N PRO A 8 -4.36 -12.51 -0.16
CA PRO A 8 -4.62 -12.93 -1.54
C PRO A 8 -5.01 -14.40 -1.60
N GLY A 9 -6.20 -14.71 -2.13
CA GLY A 9 -6.74 -16.07 -2.16
C GLY A 9 -6.15 -17.00 -3.22
N GLY A 10 -5.18 -16.54 -4.02
CA GLY A 10 -4.59 -17.30 -5.12
C GLY A 10 -3.12 -16.98 -5.36
N LEU A 11 -2.53 -17.63 -6.37
CA LEU A 11 -1.14 -17.39 -6.75
C LEU A 11 -0.96 -15.96 -7.25
N THR A 12 0.09 -15.30 -6.78
CA THR A 12 0.45 -13.93 -7.16
C THR A 12 1.94 -13.84 -7.42
N SER A 13 2.32 -13.01 -8.40
CA SER A 13 3.73 -12.66 -8.64
C SER A 13 4.27 -11.61 -7.67
N VAL A 14 3.44 -11.11 -6.75
CA VAL A 14 3.87 -10.18 -5.69
C VAL A 14 4.35 -10.98 -4.49
N LEU A 15 5.66 -10.98 -4.26
CA LEU A 15 6.30 -11.77 -3.20
C LEU A 15 6.33 -11.05 -1.83
N ASN A 16 6.27 -9.72 -1.83
CA ASN A 16 6.26 -8.93 -0.60
C ASN A 16 4.81 -8.59 -0.22
N ILE A 17 4.23 -9.40 0.65
CA ILE A 17 2.88 -9.21 1.20
C ILE A 17 3.02 -8.95 2.69
N LEU A 18 2.72 -7.74 3.11
CA LEU A 18 2.86 -7.32 4.51
C LEU A 18 1.48 -7.15 5.13
N ARG A 19 1.21 -7.82 6.25
CA ARG A 19 0.08 -7.47 7.11
C ARG A 19 0.40 -6.16 7.81
N THR A 20 -0.49 -5.20 7.74
CA THR A 20 -0.27 -3.82 8.20
C THR A 20 -1.59 -3.22 8.66
N ASN A 21 -1.55 -2.07 9.34
CA ASN A 21 -2.75 -1.33 9.71
C ASN A 21 -2.79 0.02 9.01
N VAL A 22 -3.99 0.48 8.64
CA VAL A 22 -4.19 1.85 8.17
C VAL A 22 -3.95 2.80 9.33
N LYS A 23 -2.93 3.65 9.26
CA LYS A 23 -2.64 4.65 10.28
C LYS A 23 -3.40 5.94 10.02
N LYS A 24 -3.41 6.41 8.77
CA LYS A 24 -4.04 7.67 8.38
C LYS A 24 -4.47 7.66 6.94
N ILE A 25 -5.54 8.39 6.64
CA ILE A 25 -6.04 8.64 5.29
C ILE A 25 -5.82 10.13 4.99
N GLY A 26 -5.21 10.41 3.83
CA GLY A 26 -4.95 11.76 3.36
C GLY A 26 -6.22 12.57 3.10
N LYS A 27 -6.13 13.88 3.27
CA LYS A 27 -7.24 14.84 3.05
C LYS A 27 -7.25 15.42 1.62
N ASN A 28 -6.23 15.12 0.83
CA ASN A 28 -5.93 15.70 -0.49
C ASN A 28 -7.11 15.52 -1.44
N VAL A 29 -7.65 16.59 -2.01
CA VAL A 29 -8.78 16.54 -2.95
C VAL A 29 -8.28 16.19 -4.35
N GLY A 30 -8.85 15.16 -4.98
CA GLY A 30 -8.40 14.63 -6.28
C GLY A 30 -8.84 13.18 -6.50
N TYR A 31 -8.45 12.57 -7.62
CA TYR A 31 -8.83 11.18 -7.96
C TYR A 31 -8.13 10.11 -7.13
N SER A 32 -7.01 10.46 -6.52
CA SER A 32 -6.22 9.61 -5.63
C SER A 32 -6.18 10.15 -4.21
N VAL A 33 -5.73 9.29 -3.30
CA VAL A 33 -5.57 9.58 -1.88
C VAL A 33 -4.40 8.77 -1.36
N ASP A 34 -3.62 9.41 -0.48
CA ASP A 34 -2.52 8.73 0.19
C ASP A 34 -3.02 8.06 1.47
N ILE A 35 -2.56 6.85 1.70
CA ILE A 35 -2.83 6.02 2.86
C ILE A 35 -1.50 5.78 3.56
N GLU A 36 -1.38 6.29 4.78
CA GLU A 36 -0.26 5.96 5.66
C GLU A 36 -0.57 4.63 6.34
N LEU A 37 0.34 3.69 6.22
CA LEU A 37 0.25 2.34 6.78
C LEU A 37 1.34 2.15 7.83
N ASP A 38 1.00 1.41 8.87
CA ASP A 38 1.94 0.99 9.90
C ASP A 38 2.27 -0.50 9.75
N ALA A 39 3.47 -0.78 9.25
CA ALA A 39 4.03 -2.12 9.12
C ALA A 39 5.26 -2.30 10.04
N GLY A 40 5.28 -1.61 11.19
CA GLY A 40 6.46 -1.44 12.06
C GLY A 40 7.35 -0.27 11.64
N ARG A 41 7.17 0.22 10.41
CA ARG A 41 7.66 1.49 9.88
C ARG A 41 6.58 2.13 9.01
N PRO A 42 6.55 3.47 8.86
CA PRO A 42 5.60 4.12 7.96
C PRO A 42 5.78 3.67 6.51
N LEU A 43 4.69 3.25 5.88
CA LEU A 43 4.62 2.99 4.44
C LEU A 43 3.53 3.89 3.83
N LEU A 44 3.82 4.50 2.69
CA LEU A 44 2.87 5.36 1.98
C LEU A 44 2.32 4.65 0.75
N ALA A 45 1.00 4.50 0.68
CA ALA A 45 0.30 3.94 -0.47
C ALA A 45 -0.62 4.99 -1.07
N THR A 46 -0.41 5.35 -2.34
CA THR A 46 -1.38 6.14 -3.10
C THR A 46 -2.32 5.21 -3.85
N ILE A 47 -3.63 5.32 -3.58
CA ILE A 47 -4.67 4.55 -4.27
C ILE A 47 -5.72 5.49 -4.86
N THR A 48 -6.56 4.98 -5.76
CA THR A 48 -7.72 5.74 -6.24
C THR A 48 -8.76 5.88 -5.12
N ARG A 49 -9.54 6.96 -5.12
CA ARG A 49 -10.67 7.12 -4.19
C ARG A 49 -11.76 6.07 -4.38
N LYS A 50 -11.94 5.58 -5.61
CA LYS A 50 -12.82 4.44 -5.89
C LYS A 50 -12.37 3.20 -5.14
N SER A 51 -11.06 2.90 -5.16
CA SER A 51 -10.49 1.80 -4.37
C SER A 51 -10.63 2.03 -2.87
N LEU A 52 -10.39 3.25 -2.38
CA LEU A 52 -10.60 3.60 -0.96
C LEU A 52 -12.04 3.26 -0.52
N SER A 53 -13.03 3.71 -1.30
CA SER A 53 -14.45 3.47 -1.04
C SER A 53 -14.80 1.99 -1.11
N ASN A 54 -14.40 1.30 -2.18
CA ASN A 54 -14.70 -0.11 -2.40
C ASN A 54 -14.10 -1.02 -1.32
N LEU A 55 -12.92 -0.69 -0.81
CA LEU A 55 -12.25 -1.42 0.27
C LEU A 55 -12.75 -0.99 1.66
N ASN A 56 -13.54 0.09 1.73
CA ASN A 56 -14.03 0.72 2.95
C ASN A 56 -12.90 0.93 3.98
N LEU A 57 -11.76 1.48 3.54
CA LEU A 57 -10.60 1.61 4.43
C LEU A 57 -10.85 2.67 5.50
N GLN A 58 -10.47 2.34 6.74
CA GLN A 58 -10.58 3.22 7.89
C GLN A 58 -9.30 3.18 8.73
N PRO A 59 -8.92 4.27 9.42
CA PRO A 59 -7.84 4.22 10.41
C PRO A 59 -8.05 3.09 11.44
N GLY A 60 -6.98 2.39 11.77
CA GLY A 60 -6.97 1.21 12.63
C GLY A 60 -7.25 -0.12 11.92
N GLN A 61 -7.73 -0.12 10.67
CA GLN A 61 -8.09 -1.34 9.96
C GLN A 61 -6.85 -2.16 9.56
N SER A 62 -6.87 -3.46 9.90
CA SER A 62 -5.85 -4.41 9.47
C SER A 62 -6.08 -4.81 8.01
N ILE A 63 -5.04 -4.67 7.19
CA ILE A 63 -5.04 -4.94 5.75
C ILE A 63 -3.73 -5.61 5.31
N TYR A 64 -3.63 -5.94 4.03
CA TYR A 64 -2.44 -6.48 3.38
C TYR A 64 -1.93 -5.50 2.32
N ALA A 65 -0.68 -5.08 2.46
CA ALA A 65 0.04 -4.30 1.45
C ALA A 65 0.82 -5.24 0.53
N LEU A 66 0.51 -5.21 -0.75
CA LEU A 66 1.16 -5.99 -1.81
C LEU A 66 2.16 -5.08 -2.53
N ILE A 67 3.45 -5.28 -2.24
CA ILE A 67 4.54 -4.46 -2.76
C ILE A 67 5.23 -5.20 -3.89
N LYS A 68 4.94 -4.80 -5.13
CA LYS A 68 5.66 -5.32 -6.29
C LYS A 68 7.09 -4.78 -6.26
N ALA A 69 8.06 -5.69 -6.16
CA ALA A 69 9.45 -5.33 -6.39
C ALA A 69 9.60 -5.03 -7.89
N ILE A 70 9.67 -3.74 -8.23
CA ILE A 70 10.21 -3.33 -9.53
C ILE A 70 11.73 -3.29 -9.40
N ARG A 71 12.47 -3.59 -10.48
CA ARG A 71 13.94 -3.69 -10.43
C ARG A 71 14.53 -2.52 -9.65
N MET A 72 15.38 -2.82 -8.66
CA MET A 72 16.24 -1.81 -8.06
C MET A 72 17.19 -1.32 -9.16
N VAL A 73 17.08 -0.04 -9.53
CA VAL A 73 18.12 0.61 -10.32
C VAL A 73 19.24 0.90 -9.33
N HIS A 74 20.36 0.18 -9.47
CA HIS A 74 21.56 0.53 -8.72
C HIS A 74 22.06 1.85 -9.31
N GLU A 75 22.00 2.93 -8.55
CA GLU A 75 22.69 4.16 -8.94
C GLU A 75 24.16 3.91 -8.65
N ASN A 76 24.95 3.62 -9.70
CA ASN A 76 26.40 3.66 -9.59
C ASN A 76 26.76 5.11 -9.30
N ALA A 77 27.06 5.41 -8.04
CA ALA A 77 27.79 6.61 -7.69
C ALA A 77 29.17 6.50 -8.35
N ASN A 78 29.30 7.01 -9.58
CA ASN A 78 30.60 7.18 -10.20
C ASN A 78 31.37 8.18 -9.33
N LEU A 79 32.43 7.68 -8.68
CA LEU A 79 33.53 8.46 -8.14
C LEU A 79 34.39 9.01 -9.28
#